data_AF-A0A919RJ44-F1
#
_entry.id   AF-A0A919RJ44-F1
#
_cell.length_a   1.000
_cell.length_b   1.000
_cell.length_c   1.000
_cell.angle_alpha   90.00
_cell.angle_beta   90.00
_cell.angle_gamma   90.00
#
_symmetry.space_group_name_H-M   'P 1'
#
loop_
_entity.id
_entity.type
_entity.pdbx_description
1 polymer ?
#
loop_
_entity_poly.entity_id
_entity_poly.type
_entity_poly.pdbx_seq_one_letter_code
_entity_poly.pdbx_strand_id
1 'polypeptide(L)'
;MRNEESGEVRDWYLAIFGGRGTAQEDGSVKFGSEASALISSLPTPAVVRVGAFDGGRRVEWQAAPVHLPRMSGGARNRKDFAGNVGACLKHLVDKAATSPAVAEGTNVMAAFQTGRAETKAARRTLVVATDGLSTTGCADLRATAMRDLAHVERIVKACAAQRALPDLRGWTVLLPWVGSVGGGRPEPQEPHLVWLRELWRRLCSKAAGAAEHCVVDSEEPPRFQGEAARAAEGAEDPEITFANVERRPNAIFVEKLSSDVLFATDSDRVSAEGVTLLKRFADEVMPKAPEWLEVIGHTDDQGDASYNEDLSARRAEAVRRVLTEAGLSGVRVRGMGEIQLECAGRTAEDRKCNRRVEIRYKVRG
;
A
#
# COMPACT_ATOMS: atom_id res chain seq x y z
N MET A 1 40.77 21.04 6.20
CA MET A 1 40.67 20.61 7.62
C MET A 1 41.27 19.21 7.72
N ARG A 2 42.08 18.93 8.76
CA ARG A 2 42.93 17.73 8.87
C ARG A 2 42.14 16.43 8.59
N ASN A 3 42.72 15.62 7.70
CA ASN A 3 42.31 14.25 7.40
C ASN A 3 42.75 13.29 8.52
N GLU A 4 41.91 12.29 8.76
CA GLU A 4 42.26 10.88 9.02
C GLU A 4 42.45 10.25 10.43
N GLU A 5 42.42 10.94 11.58
CA GLU A 5 42.76 10.23 12.86
C GLU A 5 41.86 10.48 14.09
N SER A 6 40.53 10.61 13.96
CA SER A 6 39.68 10.73 15.17
C SER A 6 39.16 9.43 15.77
N GLY A 7 39.30 8.27 15.09
CA GLY A 7 38.66 7.01 15.55
C GLY A 7 37.14 7.12 15.73
N GLU A 8 36.53 8.20 15.23
CA GLU A 8 35.15 8.59 15.52
C GLU A 8 34.21 7.86 14.56
N VAL A 9 33.23 7.15 15.13
CA VAL A 9 32.27 6.38 14.35
C VAL A 9 31.26 7.34 13.71
N ARG A 10 31.16 7.33 12.38
CA ARG A 10 30.27 8.22 11.62
C ARG A 10 28.97 7.50 11.28
N ASP A 11 27.89 8.26 11.19
CA ASP A 11 26.63 7.78 10.61
C ASP A 11 26.78 7.69 9.09
N TRP A 12 26.10 6.72 8.49
CA TRP A 12 26.22 6.44 7.06
C TRP A 12 24.87 6.47 6.37
N TYR A 13 24.78 7.26 5.30
CA TYR A 13 23.56 7.52 4.54
C TYR A 13 23.76 7.15 3.07
N LEU A 14 22.96 6.21 2.59
CA LEU A 14 22.84 5.90 1.17
C LEU A 14 21.55 6.52 0.63
N ALA A 15 21.67 7.51 -0.25
CA ALA A 15 20.53 8.13 -0.91
C ALA A 15 20.47 7.68 -2.37
N ILE A 16 19.44 6.90 -2.71
CA ILE A 16 19.33 6.25 -4.01
C ILE A 16 18.00 6.65 -4.67
N PHE A 17 18.10 7.15 -5.89
CA PHE A 17 16.98 7.74 -6.64
C PHE A 17 16.58 6.84 -7.81
N GLY A 18 15.28 6.54 -7.91
CA GLY A 18 14.70 5.81 -9.05
C GLY A 18 14.20 6.75 -10.15
N GLY A 19 13.53 6.20 -11.17
CA GLY A 19 12.85 6.98 -12.20
C GLY A 19 13.72 7.41 -13.38
N ARG A 20 14.68 6.57 -13.80
CA ARG A 20 15.50 6.83 -14.99
C ARG A 20 14.77 6.27 -16.21
N GLY A 21 14.03 7.15 -16.89
CA GLY A 21 13.22 6.90 -18.08
C GLY A 21 12.53 8.21 -18.44
N THR A 22 12.16 8.43 -19.71
CA THR A 22 11.70 9.70 -20.29
C THR A 22 10.99 10.66 -19.33
N ALA A 23 11.33 11.96 -19.44
CA ALA A 23 10.45 13.00 -18.94
C ALA A 23 9.15 12.91 -19.75
N GLN A 24 8.07 12.46 -19.11
CA GLN A 24 6.74 12.60 -19.68
C GLN A 24 6.48 14.10 -19.87
N GLU A 25 5.93 14.49 -21.02
CA GLU A 25 5.79 15.88 -21.47
C GLU A 25 4.87 16.76 -20.58
N ASP A 26 4.59 16.34 -19.33
CA ASP A 26 3.64 16.92 -18.40
C ASP A 26 3.99 16.81 -16.89
N GLY A 27 5.06 16.15 -16.43
CA GLY A 27 5.17 15.94 -14.98
C GLY A 27 6.30 15.09 -14.39
N SER A 28 7.51 15.12 -14.94
CA SER A 28 8.65 14.40 -14.33
C SER A 28 9.07 14.98 -12.96
N VAL A 29 9.22 14.09 -11.97
CA VAL A 29 9.50 14.36 -10.54
C VAL A 29 10.91 14.93 -10.31
N LYS A 30 11.01 16.19 -9.84
CA LYS A 30 12.29 16.79 -9.41
C LYS A 30 12.58 16.45 -7.94
N PHE A 31 13.10 15.26 -7.63
CA PHE A 31 13.51 14.88 -6.26
C PHE A 31 14.49 15.88 -5.57
N GLY A 32 15.07 16.82 -6.33
CA GLY A 32 16.15 17.73 -5.94
C GLY A 32 15.92 18.60 -4.70
N SER A 33 14.83 19.35 -4.55
CA SER A 33 14.71 20.33 -3.44
C SER A 33 14.43 19.69 -2.08
N GLU A 34 13.56 18.68 -2.03
CA GLU A 34 13.17 18.01 -0.78
C GLU A 34 14.15 16.92 -0.38
N ALA A 35 14.71 16.16 -1.33
CA ALA A 35 15.81 15.27 -0.99
C ALA A 35 17.06 16.07 -0.59
N SER A 36 17.31 17.24 -1.18
CA SER A 36 18.33 18.16 -0.68
C SER A 36 17.99 18.65 0.73
N ALA A 37 16.73 18.94 1.07
CA ALA A 37 16.34 19.36 2.41
C ALA A 37 16.52 18.23 3.43
N LEU A 38 16.07 17.01 3.11
CA LEU A 38 16.27 15.80 3.91
C LEU A 38 17.76 15.57 4.17
N ILE A 39 18.57 15.59 3.11
CA ILE A 39 20.00 15.34 3.17
C ILE A 39 20.75 16.49 3.88
N SER A 40 20.30 17.75 3.72
CA SER A 40 20.89 18.91 4.42
C SER A 40 20.52 18.96 5.91
N SER A 41 19.47 18.23 6.33
CA SER A 41 19.07 18.11 7.73
C SER A 41 19.78 16.98 8.49
N LEU A 42 20.65 16.21 7.81
CA LEU A 42 21.34 15.07 8.40
C LEU A 42 22.31 15.51 9.52
N PRO A 43 22.38 14.75 10.63
CA PRO A 43 23.32 15.01 11.70
C PRO A 43 24.77 14.85 11.21
N THR A 44 25.71 15.57 11.81
CA THR A 44 27.15 15.45 11.56
C THR A 44 27.87 14.98 12.83
N PRO A 45 28.96 14.19 12.72
CA PRO A 45 29.65 13.77 11.50
C PRO A 45 28.94 12.61 10.77
N ALA A 46 28.92 12.67 9.44
CA ALA A 46 28.25 11.68 8.60
C ALA A 46 29.01 11.40 7.30
N VAL A 47 28.66 10.30 6.65
CA VAL A 47 29.08 10.01 5.28
C VAL A 47 27.84 9.79 4.43
N VAL A 48 27.76 10.51 3.31
CA VAL A 48 26.61 10.47 2.40
C VAL A 48 27.07 9.98 1.04
N ARG A 49 26.38 9.00 0.47
CA ARG A 49 26.63 8.52 -0.89
C ARG A 49 25.34 8.61 -1.70
N VAL A 50 25.44 9.21 -2.88
CA VAL A 50 24.30 9.46 -3.77
C VAL A 50 24.42 8.59 -5.02
N GLY A 51 23.36 7.85 -5.32
CA GLY A 51 23.29 6.98 -6.48
C GLY A 51 21.91 6.98 -7.14
N ALA A 52 21.82 6.32 -8.29
CA ALA A 52 20.58 6.16 -9.02
C ALA A 52 20.39 4.69 -9.43
N PHE A 53 19.14 4.25 -9.56
CA PHE A 53 18.79 2.91 -10.00
C PHE A 53 17.76 2.94 -11.13
N ASP A 54 17.73 1.85 -11.90
CA ASP A 54 16.83 1.61 -13.02
C ASP A 54 16.32 0.15 -12.95
N GLY A 55 15.87 -0.44 -14.07
CA GLY A 55 15.41 -1.83 -14.13
C GLY A 55 16.53 -2.86 -14.00
N GLY A 56 17.78 -2.41 -13.93
CA GLY A 56 18.95 -3.23 -13.74
C GLY A 56 19.09 -3.79 -12.32
N ARG A 57 20.24 -4.41 -12.06
CA ARG A 57 20.56 -5.00 -10.75
C ARG A 57 21.58 -4.19 -9.94
N ARG A 58 21.99 -3.02 -10.45
CA ARG A 58 23.08 -2.22 -9.91
C ARG A 58 22.63 -0.79 -9.70
N VAL A 59 23.21 -0.16 -8.68
CA VAL A 59 23.10 1.27 -8.45
C VAL A 59 24.30 1.96 -9.07
N GLU A 60 24.02 3.03 -9.82
CA GLU A 60 25.03 3.89 -10.39
C GLU A 60 25.33 5.05 -9.44
N TRP A 61 26.57 5.09 -8.94
CA TRP A 61 27.00 6.10 -7.99
C TRP A 61 27.46 7.37 -8.71
N GLN A 62 26.96 8.53 -8.26
CA GLN A 62 27.21 9.80 -8.94
C GLN A 62 28.58 10.40 -8.64
N ALA A 63 29.13 10.04 -7.48
CA ALA A 63 30.43 10.46 -6.98
C ALA A 63 30.95 9.50 -5.88
N ALA A 64 32.19 9.74 -5.44
CA ALA A 64 32.71 9.15 -4.20
C ALA A 64 31.88 9.62 -2.98
N PRO A 65 31.92 8.89 -1.85
CA PRO A 65 31.20 9.29 -0.64
C PRO A 65 31.59 10.69 -0.15
N VAL A 66 30.60 11.50 0.18
CA VAL A 66 30.76 12.84 0.73
C VAL A 66 30.89 12.75 2.24
N HIS A 67 32.04 13.17 2.77
CA HIS A 67 32.29 13.16 4.21
C HIS A 67 31.91 14.50 4.83
N LEU A 68 30.91 14.46 5.72
CA LEU A 68 30.45 15.62 6.48
C LEU A 68 31.20 15.66 7.82
N PRO A 69 32.14 16.60 8.02
CA PRO A 69 32.83 16.73 9.30
C PRO A 69 31.88 17.20 10.40
N ARG A 70 32.29 17.00 11.65
CA ARG A 70 31.61 17.58 12.81
C ARG A 70 31.58 19.09 12.68
N MET A 71 30.37 19.67 12.79
CA MET A 71 30.23 21.12 12.80
C MET A 71 30.90 21.72 14.04
N SER A 72 31.89 22.58 13.83
CA SER A 72 32.55 23.37 14.88
C SER A 72 32.58 24.86 14.49
N GLY A 73 32.65 25.75 15.47
CA GLY A 73 32.65 27.21 15.25
C GLY A 73 31.29 27.90 15.48
N GLY A 74 31.28 29.23 15.32
CA GLY A 74 30.13 30.10 15.59
C GLY A 74 28.97 29.96 14.59
N ALA A 75 27.84 30.62 14.87
CA ALA A 75 26.58 30.46 14.11
C ALA A 75 26.73 30.73 12.61
N ARG A 76 27.55 31.72 12.22
CA ARG A 76 27.82 32.06 10.82
C ARG A 76 28.53 30.91 10.09
N ASN A 77 29.61 30.37 10.66
CA ASN A 77 30.36 29.26 10.06
C ASN A 77 29.50 28.01 9.90
N ARG A 78 28.62 27.73 10.87
CA ARG A 78 27.66 26.62 10.76
C ARG A 78 26.66 26.84 9.63
N LYS A 79 26.17 28.07 9.45
CA LYS A 79 25.27 28.44 8.35
C LYS A 79 25.94 28.30 6.98
N ASP A 80 27.16 28.82 6.83
CA ASP A 80 27.90 28.78 5.57
C ASP A 80 28.29 27.34 5.20
N PHE A 81 28.70 26.54 6.19
CA PHE A 81 28.95 25.11 6.00
C PHE A 81 27.69 24.37 5.55
N ALA A 82 26.56 24.58 6.24
CA ALA A 82 25.28 23.98 5.86
C ALA A 82 24.85 24.37 4.44
N GLY A 83 25.03 25.64 4.05
CA GLY A 83 24.73 26.11 2.69
C GLY A 83 25.58 25.43 1.61
N ASN A 84 26.90 25.34 1.83
CA ASN A 84 27.81 24.71 0.86
C ASN A 84 27.58 23.20 0.74
N VAL A 85 27.34 22.52 1.86
CA VAL A 85 27.02 21.09 1.89
C VAL A 85 25.69 20.83 1.17
N GLY A 86 24.66 21.63 1.46
CA GLY A 86 23.37 21.52 0.80
C GLY A 86 23.49 21.70 -0.71
N ALA A 87 24.23 22.71 -1.17
CA ALA A 87 24.45 22.94 -2.61
C ALA A 87 25.18 21.75 -3.30
N CYS A 88 26.22 21.20 -2.65
CA CYS A 88 26.95 20.04 -3.17
C CYS A 88 26.08 18.79 -3.27
N LEU A 89 25.33 18.48 -2.20
CA LEU A 89 24.46 17.31 -2.17
C LEU A 89 23.28 17.46 -3.13
N LYS A 90 22.69 18.65 -3.23
CA LYS A 90 21.69 18.97 -4.25
C LYS A 90 22.21 18.69 -5.66
N HIS A 91 23.42 19.12 -5.99
CA HIS A 91 24.01 18.87 -7.30
C HIS A 91 24.15 17.36 -7.61
N LEU A 92 24.56 16.55 -6.62
CA LEU A 92 24.65 15.10 -6.78
C LEU A 92 23.28 14.43 -6.95
N VAL A 93 22.26 14.91 -6.23
CA VAL A 93 20.88 14.44 -6.36
C VAL A 93 20.32 14.79 -7.74
N ASP A 94 20.48 16.04 -8.18
CA ASP A 94 20.02 16.49 -9.49
C ASP A 94 20.69 15.67 -10.60
N LYS A 95 21.99 15.38 -10.47
CA LYS A 95 22.72 14.51 -11.39
C LYS A 95 22.18 13.08 -11.36
N ALA A 96 21.91 12.51 -10.18
CA ALA A 96 21.31 11.17 -10.05
C ALA A 96 19.97 11.06 -10.77
N ALA A 97 19.10 12.06 -10.57
CA ALA A 97 17.76 12.09 -11.13
C ALA A 97 17.72 12.31 -12.66
N THR A 98 18.74 12.96 -13.22
CA THR A 98 18.78 13.32 -14.66
C THR A 98 19.67 12.41 -15.51
N SER A 99 20.44 11.51 -14.89
CA SER A 99 21.33 10.61 -15.62
C SER A 99 20.53 9.56 -16.41
N PRO A 100 20.91 9.22 -17.65
CA PRO A 100 20.17 8.28 -18.51
C PRO A 100 20.09 6.88 -17.92
N ALA A 101 18.98 6.16 -18.14
CA ALA A 101 18.85 4.77 -17.72
C ALA A 101 19.83 3.88 -18.48
N VAL A 102 20.37 2.86 -17.80
CA VAL A 102 21.21 1.82 -18.42
C VAL A 102 20.38 0.58 -18.77
N ALA A 103 19.30 0.32 -18.04
CA ALA A 103 18.36 -0.76 -18.28
C ALA A 103 16.91 -0.27 -18.23
N GLU A 104 16.04 -0.87 -19.04
CA GLU A 104 14.62 -0.54 -19.10
C GLU A 104 13.89 -0.92 -17.81
N GLY A 105 12.93 -0.08 -17.40
CA GLY A 105 12.06 -0.30 -16.26
C GLY A 105 12.65 0.15 -14.93
N THR A 106 12.07 -0.34 -13.83
CA THR A 106 12.42 0.01 -12.45
C THR A 106 12.56 -1.25 -11.58
N ASN A 107 13.69 -1.40 -10.88
CA ASN A 107 13.96 -2.48 -9.94
C ASN A 107 14.26 -1.93 -8.54
N VAL A 108 13.23 -1.63 -7.76
CA VAL A 108 13.39 -1.04 -6.43
C VAL A 108 14.20 -1.94 -5.49
N MET A 109 14.06 -3.26 -5.61
CA MET A 109 14.84 -4.20 -4.79
C MET A 109 16.34 -4.18 -5.11
N ALA A 110 16.77 -3.71 -6.29
CA ALA A 110 18.19 -3.50 -6.56
C ALA A 110 18.80 -2.40 -5.69
N ALA A 111 18.04 -1.35 -5.34
CA ALA A 111 18.49 -0.30 -4.44
C ALA A 111 18.79 -0.86 -3.03
N PHE A 112 17.94 -1.77 -2.54
CA PHE A 112 18.13 -2.44 -1.24
C PHE A 112 19.44 -3.23 -1.17
N GLN A 113 19.86 -3.85 -2.27
CA GLN A 113 21.05 -4.69 -2.30
C GLN A 113 22.35 -3.92 -2.01
N THR A 114 22.35 -2.60 -2.16
CA THR A 114 23.53 -1.75 -1.89
C THR A 114 23.95 -1.74 -0.42
N GLY A 115 23.00 -1.85 0.51
CA GLY A 115 23.30 -1.82 1.95
C GLY A 115 24.17 -2.99 2.45
N ARG A 116 24.39 -4.03 1.63
CA ARG A 116 25.30 -5.14 1.96
C ARG A 116 26.79 -4.76 1.88
N ALA A 117 27.14 -3.72 1.13
CA ALA A 117 28.53 -3.43 0.79
C ALA A 117 29.28 -2.60 1.86
N GLU A 118 28.60 -2.00 2.84
CA GLU A 118 29.18 -0.98 3.71
C GLU A 118 28.95 -1.31 5.20
N THR A 119 30.02 -1.68 5.91
CA THR A 119 29.90 -2.55 7.11
C THR A 119 30.60 -2.05 8.39
N LYS A 120 31.09 -0.80 8.46
CA LYS A 120 31.78 -0.27 9.66
C LYS A 120 31.29 1.12 10.11
N ALA A 121 29.99 1.29 10.37
CA ALA A 121 29.39 2.57 10.80
C ALA A 121 28.45 2.41 12.02
N ALA A 122 28.25 3.48 12.79
CA ALA A 122 27.47 3.50 14.03
C ALA A 122 25.97 3.36 13.75
N ARG A 123 25.44 4.17 12.83
CA ARG A 123 24.05 4.09 12.36
C ARG A 123 24.00 4.00 10.84
N ARG A 124 23.30 2.96 10.39
CA ARG A 124 22.94 2.58 9.01
C ARG A 124 21.68 3.27 8.50
N THR A 125 21.67 4.19 7.53
CA THR A 125 20.41 4.63 6.90
C THR A 125 20.45 4.48 5.38
N LEU A 126 19.44 3.81 4.81
CA LEU A 126 19.21 3.68 3.38
C LEU A 126 17.94 4.43 3.00
N VAL A 127 18.06 5.45 2.15
CA VAL A 127 16.94 6.19 1.57
C VAL A 127 16.76 5.74 0.12
N VAL A 128 15.60 5.17 -0.18
CA VAL A 128 15.22 4.76 -1.54
C VAL A 128 14.06 5.65 -1.99
N ALA A 129 14.38 6.71 -2.73
CA ALA A 129 13.40 7.63 -3.27
C ALA A 129 12.73 7.01 -4.52
N THR A 130 11.46 6.64 -4.40
CA THR A 130 10.71 5.91 -5.44
C THR A 130 9.21 6.05 -5.23
N ASP A 131 8.45 6.00 -6.33
CA ASP A 131 7.00 5.78 -6.32
C ASP A 131 6.60 4.35 -5.88
N GLY A 132 7.57 3.45 -5.72
CA GLY A 132 7.33 2.06 -5.34
C GLY A 132 6.77 1.19 -6.46
N LEU A 133 6.71 1.68 -7.70
CA LEU A 133 6.16 0.98 -8.85
C LEU A 133 7.25 0.19 -9.61
N SER A 134 7.70 -0.91 -9.02
CA SER A 134 8.73 -1.76 -9.65
C SER A 134 8.15 -2.53 -10.85
N THR A 135 8.79 -2.44 -12.01
CA THR A 135 8.39 -3.12 -13.27
C THR A 135 9.32 -4.27 -13.66
N THR A 136 10.36 -4.50 -12.85
CA THR A 136 11.30 -5.59 -13.00
C THR A 136 11.71 -6.14 -11.62
N GLY A 137 12.53 -7.19 -11.61
CA GLY A 137 13.00 -7.82 -10.37
C GLY A 137 11.95 -8.71 -9.71
N CYS A 138 12.20 -9.09 -8.46
CA CYS A 138 11.33 -10.05 -7.76
C CYS A 138 9.97 -9.45 -7.33
N ALA A 139 9.86 -8.12 -7.35
CA ALA A 139 8.67 -7.37 -6.98
C ALA A 139 8.06 -6.66 -8.20
N ASP A 140 8.14 -7.25 -9.39
CA ASP A 140 7.52 -6.74 -10.62
C ASP A 140 5.99 -6.66 -10.47
N LEU A 141 5.43 -5.45 -10.61
CA LEU A 141 4.03 -5.12 -10.37
C LEU A 141 3.19 -5.04 -11.64
N ARG A 142 3.76 -5.25 -12.84
CA ARG A 142 3.02 -5.08 -14.12
C ARG A 142 1.81 -6.00 -14.25
N ALA A 143 1.87 -7.20 -13.67
CA ALA A 143 0.76 -8.15 -13.64
C ALA A 143 -0.05 -8.09 -12.32
N THR A 144 0.21 -7.11 -11.47
CA THR A 144 -0.37 -7.03 -10.14
C THR A 144 -1.53 -6.04 -10.11
N ALA A 145 -2.72 -6.57 -9.87
CA ALA A 145 -3.92 -5.75 -9.81
C ALA A 145 -4.20 -5.17 -8.39
N MET A 146 -3.27 -5.31 -7.42
CA MET A 146 -3.26 -4.65 -6.10
C MET A 146 -4.55 -4.78 -5.26
N ARG A 147 -5.20 -5.96 -5.33
CA ARG A 147 -6.55 -6.16 -4.78
C ARG A 147 -6.61 -6.66 -3.35
N ASP A 148 -5.60 -7.41 -2.89
CA ASP A 148 -5.57 -7.99 -1.55
C ASP A 148 -4.14 -8.13 -1.00
N LEU A 149 -4.03 -8.13 0.34
CA LEU A 149 -2.75 -8.27 1.05
C LEU A 149 -2.21 -9.71 1.07
N ALA A 150 -3.02 -10.72 0.72
CA ALA A 150 -2.52 -12.08 0.55
C ALA A 150 -1.65 -12.20 -0.72
N HIS A 151 -1.80 -11.30 -1.69
CA HIS A 151 -0.85 -11.16 -2.79
C HIS A 151 0.49 -10.60 -2.32
N VAL A 152 0.50 -9.60 -1.43
CA VAL A 152 1.73 -9.02 -0.84
C VAL A 152 2.60 -10.12 -0.20
N GLU A 153 2.07 -10.81 0.81
CA GLU A 153 2.02 -12.28 0.80
C GLU A 153 3.06 -13.07 -0.01
N ARG A 154 2.59 -13.38 -1.20
CA ARG A 154 3.23 -14.23 -2.20
C ARG A 154 4.46 -13.53 -2.79
N ILE A 155 4.40 -12.22 -3.02
CA ILE A 155 5.54 -11.45 -3.55
C ILE A 155 6.70 -11.47 -2.54
N VAL A 156 6.44 -11.21 -1.26
CA VAL A 156 7.47 -11.25 -0.21
C VAL A 156 8.13 -12.64 -0.14
N LYS A 157 7.33 -13.71 -0.16
CA LYS A 157 7.84 -15.10 -0.19
C LYS A 157 8.64 -15.39 -1.46
N ALA A 158 8.17 -14.95 -2.63
CA ALA A 158 8.87 -15.15 -3.89
C ALA A 158 10.22 -14.42 -3.91
N CYS A 159 10.27 -13.16 -3.47
CA CYS A 159 11.51 -12.40 -3.31
C CYS A 159 12.49 -13.09 -2.35
N ALA A 160 12.00 -13.61 -1.22
CA ALA A 160 12.82 -14.37 -0.28
C ALA A 160 13.39 -15.65 -0.91
N ALA A 161 12.55 -16.42 -1.61
CA ALA A 161 12.96 -17.68 -2.28
C ALA A 161 14.00 -17.43 -3.39
N GLN A 162 13.88 -16.32 -4.11
CA GLN A 162 14.84 -15.88 -5.12
C GLN A 162 16.13 -15.31 -4.52
N ARG A 163 16.25 -15.23 -3.18
CA ARG A 163 17.36 -14.59 -2.47
C ARG A 163 17.56 -13.12 -2.89
N ALA A 164 16.46 -12.46 -3.24
CA ALA A 164 16.45 -11.06 -3.66
C ALA A 164 16.36 -10.09 -2.48
N LEU A 165 16.11 -10.58 -1.26
CA LEU A 165 16.13 -9.79 -0.03
C LEU A 165 17.55 -9.76 0.55
N PRO A 166 18.18 -8.58 0.68
CA PRO A 166 19.47 -8.44 1.34
C PRO A 166 19.34 -8.53 2.86
N ASP A 167 20.43 -8.88 3.54
CA ASP A 167 20.53 -8.72 4.99
C ASP A 167 20.90 -7.27 5.32
N LEU A 168 19.91 -6.54 5.84
CA LEU A 168 20.02 -5.13 6.24
C LEU A 168 19.85 -4.98 7.76
N ARG A 169 20.12 -6.02 8.56
CA ARG A 169 20.05 -5.90 10.02
C ARG A 169 20.94 -4.76 10.54
N GLY A 170 20.34 -3.89 11.35
CA GLY A 170 20.98 -2.67 11.86
C GLY A 170 21.01 -1.49 10.88
N TRP A 171 20.28 -1.58 9.76
CA TRP A 171 19.94 -0.44 8.91
C TRP A 171 18.51 0.03 9.17
N THR A 172 18.33 1.34 9.19
CA THR A 172 17.03 1.98 8.96
C THR A 172 16.85 2.19 7.47
N VAL A 173 15.69 1.83 6.92
CA VAL A 173 15.35 2.05 5.51
C VAL A 173 14.17 3.01 5.43
N LEU A 174 14.32 4.04 4.61
CA LEU A 174 13.32 5.06 4.33
C LEU A 174 12.91 4.93 2.85
N LEU A 175 11.62 4.76 2.60
CA LEU A 175 11.01 4.78 1.26
C LEU A 175 9.99 5.91 1.19
N PRO A 176 10.44 7.15 0.93
CA PRO A 176 9.52 8.26 0.73
C PRO A 176 8.83 8.17 -0.63
N TRP A 177 7.61 8.72 -0.69
CA TRP A 177 6.79 8.90 -1.89
C TRP A 177 6.24 7.63 -2.55
N VAL A 178 6.15 6.53 -1.82
CA VAL A 178 5.53 5.30 -2.32
C VAL A 178 4.06 5.56 -2.66
N GLY A 179 3.69 5.36 -3.93
CA GLY A 179 2.36 5.61 -4.47
C GLY A 179 2.19 6.98 -5.13
N SER A 180 3.20 7.84 -5.12
CA SER A 180 3.16 9.13 -5.82
C SER A 180 3.53 8.94 -7.29
N VAL A 181 2.60 9.17 -8.22
CA VAL A 181 2.84 9.06 -9.67
C VAL A 181 3.04 10.42 -10.32
N GLY A 182 3.81 10.45 -11.43
CA GLY A 182 3.94 11.65 -12.26
C GLY A 182 2.65 11.99 -13.02
N GLY A 183 2.57 13.23 -13.51
CA GLY A 183 1.46 13.70 -14.35
C GLY A 183 1.21 12.78 -15.56
N GLY A 184 -0.04 12.67 -16.02
CA GLY A 184 -0.40 11.90 -17.20
C GLY A 184 -0.60 10.40 -17.00
N ARG A 185 -0.27 9.86 -15.82
CA ARG A 185 -0.48 8.43 -15.48
C ARG A 185 -1.77 8.21 -14.70
N PRO A 186 -2.37 7.01 -14.76
CA PRO A 186 -3.47 6.65 -13.88
C PRO A 186 -3.05 6.79 -12.41
N GLU A 187 -3.78 7.58 -11.63
CA GLU A 187 -3.46 7.76 -10.22
C GLU A 187 -3.93 6.56 -9.37
N PRO A 188 -3.08 6.03 -8.47
CA PRO A 188 -3.49 5.00 -7.53
C PRO A 188 -4.52 5.54 -6.55
N GLN A 189 -5.65 4.84 -6.42
CA GLN A 189 -6.63 5.08 -5.38
C GLN A 189 -6.13 4.59 -4.02
N GLU A 190 -6.75 5.04 -2.93
CA GLU A 190 -6.38 4.69 -1.54
C GLU A 190 -6.11 3.20 -1.30
N PRO A 191 -6.91 2.23 -1.81
CA PRO A 191 -6.59 0.81 -1.65
C PRO A 191 -5.27 0.39 -2.29
N HIS A 192 -4.91 0.97 -3.43
CA HIS A 192 -3.61 0.71 -4.07
C HIS A 192 -2.47 1.31 -3.25
N LEU A 193 -2.67 2.50 -2.67
CA LEU A 193 -1.69 3.14 -1.79
C LEU A 193 -1.44 2.28 -0.55
N VAL A 194 -2.51 1.82 0.13
CA VAL A 194 -2.41 0.90 1.27
C VAL A 194 -1.67 -0.38 0.87
N TRP A 195 -2.00 -0.94 -0.29
CA TRP A 195 -1.37 -2.15 -0.80
C TRP A 195 0.14 -1.96 -1.07
N LEU A 196 0.53 -0.87 -1.74
CA LEU A 196 1.92 -0.55 -2.05
C LEU A 196 2.74 -0.29 -0.78
N ARG A 197 2.21 0.51 0.15
CA ARG A 197 2.86 0.76 1.45
C ARG A 197 3.09 -0.55 2.20
N GLU A 198 2.10 -1.42 2.19
CA GLU A 198 2.20 -2.71 2.88
C GLU A 198 3.23 -3.64 2.21
N LEU A 199 3.28 -3.69 0.88
CA LEU A 199 4.30 -4.44 0.15
C LEU A 199 5.71 -4.02 0.58
N TRP A 200 6.00 -2.73 0.47
CA TRP A 200 7.33 -2.22 0.77
C TRP A 200 7.68 -2.32 2.25
N ARG A 201 6.72 -2.11 3.15
CA ARG A 201 6.92 -2.30 4.60
C ARG A 201 7.31 -3.74 4.91
N ARG A 202 6.67 -4.74 4.29
CA ARG A 202 6.98 -6.16 4.52
C ARG A 202 8.29 -6.60 3.89
N LEU A 203 8.57 -6.22 2.65
CA LEU A 203 9.86 -6.49 2.00
C LEU A 203 11.01 -5.88 2.80
N CYS A 204 10.85 -4.62 3.22
CA CYS A 204 11.81 -3.94 4.07
C CYS A 204 11.98 -4.63 5.43
N SER A 205 10.89 -4.93 6.14
CA SER A 205 10.96 -5.57 7.46
C SER A 205 11.69 -6.91 7.39
N LYS A 206 11.50 -7.65 6.29
CA LYS A 206 12.19 -8.92 6.06
C LYS A 206 13.69 -8.73 5.80
N ALA A 207 14.10 -7.64 5.14
CA ALA A 207 15.50 -7.31 4.90
C ALA A 207 16.18 -6.74 6.16
N ALA A 208 15.54 -5.80 6.85
CA ALA A 208 16.07 -5.12 8.04
C ALA A 208 15.96 -5.96 9.32
N GLY A 209 15.17 -7.03 9.30
CA GLY A 209 14.94 -7.94 10.42
C GLY A 209 13.80 -7.51 11.35
N ALA A 210 13.30 -6.29 11.24
CA ALA A 210 12.24 -5.75 12.08
C ALA A 210 11.50 -4.58 11.40
N ALA A 211 10.23 -4.36 11.74
CA ALA A 211 9.38 -3.38 11.06
C ALA A 211 9.66 -1.93 11.51
N GLU A 212 10.11 -1.74 12.74
CA GLU A 212 10.52 -0.46 13.34
C GLU A 212 11.72 0.19 12.64
N HIS A 213 12.44 -0.58 11.82
CA HIS A 213 13.54 -0.11 11.00
C HIS A 213 13.10 0.34 9.60
N CYS A 214 11.81 0.30 9.30
CA CYS A 214 11.26 0.56 7.99
C CYS A 214 10.24 1.70 8.05
N VAL A 215 10.55 2.80 7.40
CA VAL A 215 9.63 3.92 7.22
C VAL A 215 9.24 3.96 5.75
N VAL A 216 7.96 3.71 5.49
CA VAL A 216 7.38 3.77 4.14
C VAL A 216 6.31 4.83 4.17
N ASP A 217 6.48 5.87 3.37
CA ASP A 217 5.62 7.04 3.37
C ASP A 217 5.18 7.38 1.96
N SER A 218 4.01 8.01 1.86
CA SER A 218 3.40 8.48 0.62
C SER A 218 2.97 9.94 0.72
N GLU A 219 3.59 10.74 1.61
CA GLU A 219 3.32 12.19 1.66
C GLU A 219 3.34 12.80 0.26
N GLU A 220 2.52 13.84 0.06
CA GLU A 220 2.25 14.46 -1.25
C GLU A 220 3.53 14.67 -2.06
N PRO A 221 3.52 14.39 -3.38
CA PRO A 221 4.66 14.71 -4.22
C PRO A 221 4.97 16.20 -4.09
N PRO A 222 6.26 16.60 -3.97
CA PRO A 222 6.65 18.00 -3.95
C PRO A 222 5.97 18.79 -5.07
N ARG A 223 5.39 19.96 -4.77
CA ARG A 223 4.98 20.91 -5.82
C ARG A 223 6.23 21.54 -6.44
N PHE A 224 6.65 21.01 -7.59
CA PHE A 224 7.84 21.47 -8.31
C PHE A 224 7.57 22.79 -9.05
N GLN A 225 8.26 23.87 -8.69
CA GLN A 225 8.24 25.12 -9.47
C GLN A 225 9.46 25.16 -10.40
N GLY A 226 9.24 25.09 -11.72
CA GLY A 226 10.24 25.39 -12.76
C GLY A 226 10.29 24.39 -13.93
N GLU A 227 10.74 24.85 -15.10
CA GLU A 227 10.85 24.07 -16.36
C GLU A 227 11.66 22.77 -16.20
N ALA A 228 11.18 21.69 -16.82
CA ALA A 228 11.74 20.35 -16.74
C ALA A 228 13.15 20.28 -17.36
N ALA A 229 14.10 19.68 -16.65
CA ALA A 229 15.29 19.17 -17.29
C ALA A 229 14.86 17.95 -18.11
N ARG A 230 15.03 18.00 -19.43
CA ARG A 230 14.79 16.84 -20.30
C ARG A 230 15.64 15.67 -19.78
N ALA A 231 15.00 14.57 -19.37
CA ALA A 231 15.73 13.32 -19.17
C ALA A 231 16.44 12.99 -20.50
N ALA A 232 17.69 12.55 -20.41
CA ALA A 232 18.39 12.06 -21.59
C ALA A 232 17.58 10.93 -22.24
N GLU A 233 17.51 10.95 -23.58
CA GLU A 233 16.83 9.95 -24.42
C GLU A 233 17.16 8.53 -23.92
N GLY A 234 16.18 7.87 -23.30
CA GLY A 234 16.36 6.62 -22.56
C GLY A 234 15.03 5.91 -22.38
N ALA A 235 15.06 4.58 -22.27
CA ALA A 235 13.88 3.71 -22.34
C ALA A 235 12.79 4.10 -21.33
N GLU A 236 11.54 4.16 -21.82
CA GLU A 236 10.38 4.44 -20.98
C GLU A 236 10.13 3.28 -20.01
N ASP A 237 9.75 3.59 -18.77
CA ASP A 237 9.29 2.56 -17.83
C ASP A 237 7.90 2.08 -18.26
N PRO A 238 7.69 0.77 -18.49
CA PRO A 238 6.37 0.24 -18.81
C PRO A 238 5.30 0.71 -17.84
N GLU A 239 4.12 1.05 -18.37
CA GLU A 239 3.01 1.51 -17.55
C GLU A 239 2.48 0.40 -16.63
N ILE A 240 2.22 0.73 -15.36
CA ILE A 240 1.48 -0.11 -14.43
C ILE A 240 0.03 0.36 -14.40
N THR A 241 -0.89 -0.52 -14.80
CA THR A 241 -2.32 -0.24 -14.78
C THR A 241 -2.91 -0.59 -13.43
N PHE A 242 -3.57 0.37 -12.79
CA PHE A 242 -4.34 0.14 -11.57
C PHE A 242 -5.72 -0.45 -11.90
N ALA A 243 -6.11 -1.51 -11.19
CA ALA A 243 -7.46 -2.04 -11.34
C ALA A 243 -8.48 -1.06 -10.76
N ASN A 244 -9.64 -0.89 -11.40
CA ASN A 244 -10.72 -0.10 -10.79
C ASN A 244 -11.17 -0.77 -9.47
N VAL A 245 -11.06 -0.03 -8.36
CA VAL A 245 -11.42 -0.46 -7.00
C VAL A 245 -12.88 -0.89 -6.88
N GLU A 246 -13.77 -0.42 -7.76
CA GLU A 246 -15.16 -0.91 -7.86
C GLU A 246 -15.22 -2.42 -8.17
N ARG A 247 -14.20 -2.97 -8.85
CA ARG A 247 -14.06 -4.40 -9.15
C ARG A 247 -13.06 -5.05 -8.19
N ARG A 248 -13.46 -5.20 -6.93
CA ARG A 248 -12.71 -5.98 -5.93
C ARG A 248 -12.86 -7.49 -6.21
N PRO A 249 -11.82 -8.22 -6.66
CA PRO A 249 -11.85 -9.67 -6.54
C PRO A 249 -11.82 -10.00 -5.05
N ASN A 250 -12.55 -11.04 -4.67
CA ASN A 250 -12.70 -11.47 -3.29
C ASN A 250 -13.46 -10.52 -2.35
N ALA A 251 -14.15 -9.48 -2.85
CA ALA A 251 -15.07 -8.73 -1.98
C ALA A 251 -16.21 -9.63 -1.48
N ILE A 252 -16.47 -9.51 -0.18
CA ILE A 252 -17.70 -10.00 0.43
C ILE A 252 -18.69 -8.84 0.35
N PHE A 253 -19.78 -9.06 -0.38
CA PHE A 253 -20.90 -8.14 -0.48
C PHE A 253 -21.89 -8.47 0.64
N VAL A 254 -22.53 -7.45 1.21
CA VAL A 254 -23.55 -7.60 2.25
C VAL A 254 -24.79 -6.83 1.83
N GLU A 255 -25.87 -7.56 1.58
CA GLU A 255 -27.20 -6.99 1.35
C GLU A 255 -28.02 -7.06 2.63
N LYS A 256 -28.74 -5.99 2.98
CA LYS A 256 -29.54 -5.92 4.20
C LYS A 256 -31.01 -5.70 3.85
N LEU A 257 -31.85 -6.62 4.28
CA LEU A 257 -33.28 -6.57 4.06
C LEU A 257 -34.02 -6.47 5.38
N SER A 258 -35.00 -5.58 5.48
CA SER A 258 -35.81 -5.44 6.68
C SER A 258 -36.68 -6.68 6.87
N SER A 259 -36.68 -7.25 8.09
CA SER A 259 -37.53 -8.39 8.41
C SER A 259 -39.02 -8.03 8.36
N ASP A 260 -39.38 -6.77 8.59
CA ASP A 260 -40.77 -6.30 8.53
C ASP A 260 -41.33 -6.30 7.09
N VAL A 261 -40.44 -6.23 6.09
CA VAL A 261 -40.81 -6.34 4.67
C VAL A 261 -40.84 -7.81 4.25
N LEU A 262 -39.87 -8.59 4.73
CA LEU A 262 -39.75 -10.01 4.38
C LEU A 262 -40.80 -10.89 5.06
N PHE A 263 -41.24 -10.56 6.27
CA PHE A 263 -42.08 -11.40 7.11
C PHE A 263 -43.21 -10.61 7.75
N ALA A 264 -44.35 -11.27 7.97
CA ALA A 264 -45.35 -10.75 8.89
C ALA A 264 -44.83 -10.80 10.35
N THR A 265 -45.44 -9.99 11.23
CA THR A 265 -45.13 -10.01 12.67
C THR A 265 -45.18 -11.43 13.23
N ASP A 266 -44.14 -11.81 13.97
CA ASP A 266 -43.97 -13.14 14.60
C ASP A 266 -44.06 -14.35 13.64
N SER A 267 -43.80 -14.13 12.35
CA SER A 267 -43.82 -15.19 11.33
C SER A 267 -42.42 -15.44 10.76
N ASP A 268 -42.19 -16.68 10.33
CA ASP A 268 -41.06 -17.11 9.50
C ASP A 268 -41.49 -17.41 8.04
N ARG A 269 -42.77 -17.19 7.72
CA ARG A 269 -43.27 -17.27 6.34
C ARG A 269 -42.94 -15.98 5.60
N VAL A 270 -42.15 -16.11 4.53
CA VAL A 270 -41.82 -15.00 3.65
C VAL A 270 -43.08 -14.45 2.98
N SER A 271 -43.29 -13.13 3.03
CA SER A 271 -44.40 -12.43 2.41
C SER A 271 -44.31 -12.47 0.88
N ALA A 272 -45.40 -12.19 0.17
CA ALA A 272 -45.37 -12.12 -1.30
C ALA A 272 -44.42 -11.01 -1.82
N GLU A 273 -44.36 -9.89 -1.10
CA GLU A 273 -43.41 -8.80 -1.37
C GLU A 273 -41.96 -9.26 -1.11
N GLY A 274 -41.72 -9.94 0.02
CA GLY A 274 -40.41 -10.51 0.34
C GLY A 274 -39.93 -11.53 -0.69
N VAL A 275 -40.81 -12.39 -1.19
CA VAL A 275 -40.50 -13.32 -2.29
C VAL A 275 -40.08 -12.55 -3.54
N THR A 276 -40.77 -11.45 -3.87
CA THR A 276 -40.44 -10.62 -5.04
C THR A 276 -39.06 -9.98 -4.89
N LEU A 277 -38.75 -9.42 -3.72
CA LEU A 277 -37.44 -8.82 -3.43
C LEU A 277 -36.30 -9.84 -3.48
N LEU A 278 -36.49 -11.02 -2.88
CA LEU A 278 -35.49 -12.08 -2.87
C LEU A 278 -35.23 -12.66 -4.26
N LYS A 279 -36.27 -12.77 -5.10
CA LYS A 279 -36.12 -13.17 -6.51
C LYS A 279 -35.32 -12.12 -7.29
N ARG A 280 -35.62 -10.84 -7.12
CA ARG A 280 -34.85 -9.75 -7.75
C ARG A 280 -33.38 -9.79 -7.33
N PHE A 281 -33.11 -9.98 -6.05
CA PHE A 281 -31.75 -10.16 -5.54
C PHE A 281 -31.06 -11.37 -6.20
N ALA A 282 -31.76 -12.51 -6.33
CA ALA A 282 -31.23 -13.68 -6.99
C ALA A 282 -30.90 -13.44 -8.47
N ASP A 283 -31.78 -12.75 -9.20
CA ASP A 283 -31.57 -12.38 -10.61
C ASP A 283 -30.34 -11.47 -10.80
N GLU A 284 -30.07 -10.58 -9.84
CA GLU A 284 -28.90 -9.68 -9.87
C GLU A 284 -27.59 -10.38 -9.48
N VAL A 285 -27.66 -11.39 -8.62
CA VAL A 285 -26.47 -12.07 -8.08
C VAL A 285 -26.08 -13.30 -8.90
N MET A 286 -27.04 -14.02 -9.47
CA MET A 286 -26.78 -15.24 -10.24
C MET A 286 -25.80 -15.04 -11.42
N PRO A 287 -25.88 -13.97 -12.24
CA PRO A 287 -24.92 -13.71 -13.31
C PRO A 287 -23.49 -13.45 -12.79
N LYS A 288 -23.35 -13.07 -11.52
CA LYS A 288 -22.05 -12.84 -10.89
C LYS A 288 -21.39 -14.14 -10.41
N ALA A 289 -22.03 -15.30 -10.53
CA ALA A 289 -21.49 -16.61 -10.14
C ALA A 289 -20.86 -16.61 -8.73
N PRO A 290 -21.66 -16.42 -7.67
CA PRO A 290 -21.15 -16.38 -6.31
C PRO A 290 -20.43 -17.69 -5.94
N GLU A 291 -19.24 -17.57 -5.36
CA GLU A 291 -18.46 -18.67 -4.80
C GLU A 291 -19.16 -19.28 -3.58
N TRP A 292 -19.74 -18.44 -2.73
CA TRP A 292 -20.54 -18.84 -1.58
C TRP A 292 -21.54 -17.74 -1.21
N LEU A 293 -22.59 -18.13 -0.50
CA LEU A 293 -23.63 -17.24 0.02
C LEU A 293 -24.03 -17.68 1.45
N GLU A 294 -24.22 -16.71 2.34
CA GLU A 294 -24.64 -16.91 3.72
C GLU A 294 -25.79 -15.96 4.06
N VAL A 295 -26.87 -16.49 4.64
CA VAL A 295 -28.02 -15.72 5.11
C VAL A 295 -27.99 -15.70 6.63
N ILE A 296 -28.05 -14.51 7.21
CA ILE A 296 -28.00 -14.30 8.66
C ILE A 296 -29.28 -13.61 9.11
N GLY A 297 -30.02 -14.23 10.01
CA GLY A 297 -31.21 -13.63 10.62
C GLY A 297 -30.87 -12.90 11.91
N HIS A 298 -31.49 -11.75 12.13
CA HIS A 298 -31.40 -10.96 13.36
C HIS A 298 -32.79 -10.58 13.88
N THR A 299 -32.93 -10.49 15.21
CA THR A 299 -34.12 -9.96 15.89
C THR A 299 -33.79 -8.64 16.59
N ASP A 300 -34.81 -7.99 17.16
CA ASP A 300 -34.61 -6.90 18.10
C ASP A 300 -34.42 -7.43 19.54
N ASP A 301 -34.42 -6.52 20.50
CA ASP A 301 -34.18 -6.76 21.93
C ASP A 301 -35.45 -7.19 22.70
N GLN A 302 -36.53 -7.56 22.00
CA GLN A 302 -37.79 -7.95 22.62
C GLN A 302 -37.98 -9.47 22.58
N GLY A 303 -38.42 -10.03 23.71
CA GLY A 303 -38.69 -11.47 23.85
C GLY A 303 -37.57 -12.21 24.57
N ASP A 304 -37.67 -13.54 24.57
CA ASP A 304 -36.65 -14.42 25.16
C ASP A 304 -35.49 -14.63 24.17
N ALA A 305 -34.25 -14.60 24.67
CA ALA A 305 -33.06 -14.72 23.83
C ALA A 305 -33.01 -16.05 23.05
N SER A 306 -33.42 -17.16 23.67
CA SER A 306 -33.45 -18.47 23.00
C SER A 306 -34.55 -18.52 21.93
N TYR A 307 -35.69 -17.89 22.21
CA TYR A 307 -36.75 -17.72 21.21
C TYR A 307 -36.27 -16.89 20.01
N ASN A 308 -35.56 -15.79 20.27
CA ASN A 308 -35.02 -14.89 19.27
C ASN A 308 -33.95 -15.55 18.39
N GLU A 309 -33.08 -16.37 18.99
CA GLU A 309 -32.11 -17.19 18.26
C GLU A 309 -32.82 -18.16 17.29
N ASP A 310 -33.78 -18.92 17.81
CA ASP A 310 -34.57 -19.89 17.03
C ASP A 310 -35.38 -19.21 15.90
N LEU A 311 -36.05 -18.10 16.20
CA LEU A 311 -36.84 -17.34 15.23
C LEU A 311 -35.95 -16.80 14.10
N SER A 312 -34.79 -16.24 14.46
CA SER A 312 -33.83 -15.71 13.49
C SER A 312 -33.28 -16.81 12.56
N ALA A 313 -33.02 -18.01 13.10
CA ALA A 313 -32.57 -19.16 12.32
C ALA A 313 -33.66 -19.66 11.37
N ARG A 314 -34.92 -19.78 11.82
CA ARG A 314 -36.04 -20.17 10.96
C ARG A 314 -36.29 -19.18 9.82
N ARG A 315 -36.17 -17.87 10.10
CA ARG A 315 -36.27 -16.81 9.08
C ARG A 315 -35.15 -16.89 8.04
N ALA A 316 -33.91 -17.07 8.47
CA ALA A 316 -32.78 -17.28 7.57
C ALA A 316 -32.99 -18.51 6.68
N GLU A 317 -33.53 -19.59 7.25
CA GLU A 317 -33.86 -20.83 6.55
C GLU A 317 -35.01 -20.66 5.54
N ALA A 318 -36.00 -19.83 5.86
CA ALA A 318 -37.06 -19.48 4.91
C ALA A 318 -36.55 -18.67 3.71
N VAL A 319 -35.66 -17.70 3.96
CA VAL A 319 -34.98 -16.93 2.90
C VAL A 319 -34.12 -17.85 2.04
N ARG A 320 -33.37 -18.78 2.65
CA ARG A 320 -32.59 -19.80 1.92
C ARG A 320 -33.44 -20.56 0.92
N ARG A 321 -34.63 -21.02 1.31
CA ARG A 321 -35.53 -21.76 0.41
C ARG A 321 -35.89 -20.94 -0.82
N VAL A 322 -36.30 -19.69 -0.64
CA VAL A 322 -36.65 -18.78 -1.75
C VAL A 322 -35.46 -18.54 -2.68
N LEU A 323 -34.27 -18.28 -2.13
CA LEU A 323 -33.05 -18.06 -2.92
C LEU A 323 -32.62 -19.32 -3.69
N THR A 324 -32.80 -20.50 -3.08
CA THR A 324 -32.48 -21.79 -3.70
C THR A 324 -33.45 -22.11 -4.83
N GLU A 325 -34.75 -21.87 -4.63
CA GLU A 325 -35.78 -22.00 -5.67
C GLU A 325 -35.54 -21.02 -6.83
N ALA A 326 -34.94 -19.86 -6.57
CA ALA A 326 -34.53 -18.88 -7.57
C ALA A 326 -33.20 -19.22 -8.27
N GLY A 327 -32.55 -20.36 -7.95
CA GLY A 327 -31.38 -20.87 -8.66
C GLY A 327 -30.02 -20.60 -8.00
N LEU A 328 -29.97 -19.97 -6.83
CA LEU A 328 -28.72 -19.82 -6.07
C LEU A 328 -28.38 -21.12 -5.33
N SER A 329 -27.12 -21.54 -5.39
CA SER A 329 -26.64 -22.77 -4.73
C SER A 329 -25.63 -22.47 -3.62
N GLY A 330 -25.40 -23.44 -2.72
CA GLY A 330 -24.41 -23.30 -1.65
C GLY A 330 -24.79 -22.31 -0.55
N VAL A 331 -26.08 -21.98 -0.42
CA VAL A 331 -26.60 -21.03 0.58
C VAL A 331 -26.51 -21.61 1.99
N ARG A 332 -25.71 -20.98 2.84
CA ARG A 332 -25.58 -21.27 4.28
C ARG A 332 -26.53 -20.38 5.07
N VAL A 333 -26.90 -20.81 6.27
CA VAL A 333 -27.81 -20.06 7.15
C VAL A 333 -27.25 -19.96 8.56
N ARG A 334 -27.55 -18.84 9.23
CA ARG A 334 -27.25 -18.64 10.64
C ARG A 334 -28.31 -17.77 11.30
N GLY A 335 -28.78 -18.19 12.48
CA GLY A 335 -29.53 -17.31 13.38
C GLY A 335 -28.57 -16.62 14.34
N MET A 336 -28.74 -15.32 14.55
CA MET A 336 -27.97 -14.55 15.55
C MET A 336 -28.83 -14.00 16.68
N GLY A 337 -30.15 -14.14 16.61
CA GLY A 337 -31.09 -13.52 17.53
C GLY A 337 -30.76 -12.04 17.74
N GLU A 338 -30.67 -11.64 19.00
CA GLU A 338 -30.34 -10.28 19.45
C GLU A 338 -28.83 -10.07 19.73
N ILE A 339 -27.98 -11.06 19.47
CA ILE A 339 -26.54 -11.04 19.83
C ILE A 339 -25.77 -9.97 19.03
N GLN A 340 -26.24 -9.63 17.83
CA GLN A 340 -25.63 -8.61 16.96
C GLN A 340 -26.64 -7.53 16.56
N LEU A 341 -26.88 -6.60 17.49
CA LEU A 341 -27.64 -5.37 17.23
C LEU A 341 -26.82 -4.44 16.33
N GLU A 342 -27.47 -3.89 15.31
CA GLU A 342 -26.90 -2.86 14.43
C GLU A 342 -27.16 -1.46 14.97
N CYS A 343 -28.35 -1.24 15.52
CA CYS A 343 -28.76 0.00 16.16
C CYS A 343 -28.75 -0.18 17.69
N ALA A 344 -28.01 0.68 18.38
CA ALA A 344 -27.68 0.51 19.80
C ALA A 344 -28.79 0.97 20.77
N GLY A 345 -29.79 1.72 20.30
CA GLY A 345 -30.89 2.20 21.14
C GLY A 345 -32.03 1.18 21.28
N ARG A 346 -33.06 1.57 22.03
CA ARG A 346 -34.25 0.74 22.32
C ARG A 346 -35.54 1.39 21.82
N THR A 347 -35.43 2.31 20.86
CA THR A 347 -36.59 2.96 20.24
C THR A 347 -37.29 2.01 19.26
N ALA A 348 -38.51 2.35 18.82
CA ALA A 348 -39.20 1.56 17.80
C ALA A 348 -38.41 1.50 16.49
N GLU A 349 -37.74 2.61 16.16
CA GLU A 349 -36.87 2.78 15.00
C GLU A 349 -35.61 1.90 15.11
N ASP A 350 -34.95 1.89 16.27
CA ASP A 350 -33.78 1.02 16.51
C ASP A 350 -34.14 -0.46 16.41
N ARG A 351 -35.29 -0.85 16.98
CA ARG A 351 -35.79 -2.22 16.88
C ARG A 351 -36.08 -2.61 15.44
N LYS A 352 -36.66 -1.71 14.65
CA LYS A 352 -36.90 -1.93 13.22
C LYS A 352 -35.59 -2.10 12.42
N CYS A 353 -34.57 -1.33 12.77
CA CYS A 353 -33.22 -1.50 12.21
C CYS A 353 -32.60 -2.86 12.58
N ASN A 354 -32.78 -3.30 13.83
CA ASN A 354 -32.24 -4.57 14.31
C ASN A 354 -32.94 -5.80 13.72
N ARG A 355 -34.26 -5.72 13.50
CA ARG A 355 -35.06 -6.74 12.79
C ARG A 355 -34.71 -6.78 11.30
N ARG A 356 -33.65 -7.50 10.96
CA ARG A 356 -33.12 -7.58 9.58
C ARG A 356 -32.64 -8.98 9.22
N VAL A 357 -32.50 -9.20 7.93
CA VAL A 357 -31.76 -10.32 7.33
C VAL A 357 -30.57 -9.76 6.58
N GLU A 358 -29.37 -10.29 6.85
CA GLU A 358 -28.17 -9.99 6.09
C GLU A 358 -27.89 -11.14 5.11
N ILE A 359 -27.66 -10.82 3.84
CA ILE A 359 -27.20 -11.79 2.84
C ILE A 359 -25.77 -11.43 2.46
N ARG A 360 -24.83 -12.30 2.84
CA ARG A 360 -23.41 -12.15 2.56
C ARG A 360 -23.01 -13.06 1.40
N TYR A 361 -22.32 -12.54 0.39
CA TYR A 361 -21.85 -13.37 -0.71
C TYR A 361 -20.49 -12.93 -1.23
N LYS A 362 -19.73 -13.90 -1.73
CA LYS A 362 -18.45 -13.66 -2.41
C LYS A 362 -18.56 -14.07 -3.86
N VAL A 363 -18.06 -13.26 -4.77
CA VAL A 363 -18.02 -13.56 -6.22
C VAL A 363 -16.69 -14.19 -6.59
N ARG A 364 -16.70 -15.24 -7.44
CA ARG A 364 -15.46 -15.77 -8.03
C ARG A 364 -14.82 -14.68 -8.89
N GLY A 365 -13.62 -14.26 -8.50
CA GLY A 365 -12.86 -13.18 -9.14
C GLY A 365 -12.09 -13.59 -10.37
#